data_AF-A0A2G7GQL5-F1
#
_entry.id   AF-A0A2G7GQL5-F1
#
_cell.length_a   1.000
_cell.length_b   1.000
_cell.length_c   1.000
_cell.angle_alpha   90.00
_cell.angle_beta   90.00
_cell.angle_gamma   90.00
#
_symmetry.space_group_name_H-M   'P 1'
#
loop_
_entity.id
_entity.type
_entity.pdbx_description
1 polymer ?
#
loop_
_entity_poly.entity_id
_entity_poly.type
_entity_poly.pdbx_seq_one_letter_code
_entity_poly.pdbx_strand_id
1 'polypeptide(L)'
;MVTGKPNFILYAQHGWADTGKAIASLANRLATPKTLIIAPSLGFVNTWLRIEPLIEAVEKIAIETNSRYPDTPIRIIGHSMGGLIWLEVLNRHPEWWSRVESLVLVASPVGGADLARMFDPLSLGVGIAGDLGKNRRGIAAAIAKEIPTLIIAGDFDNGSDGTIPIGSTKFRNAQFVLLPRLAHAIMRHHSEVATVIKDFWASEKILTSIPDPDITDLLIDRLQLISGITDAHHRDFTKAQVCFTLDNGVSICTWKNSLGIDHVFVSCPEGKCLYSGFVGWLHSENLRQTIQEIAQEFTKKTS
;
A
#
# COMPACT_ATOMS: atom_id res chain seq x y z
N MET A 1 -1.70 4.97 -32.47
CA MET A 1 -0.35 4.41 -32.65
C MET A 1 0.65 5.55 -32.49
N VAL A 2 1.64 5.41 -31.61
CA VAL A 2 2.71 6.39 -31.46
C VAL A 2 3.61 6.27 -32.70
N THR A 3 3.81 7.36 -33.44
CA THR A 3 4.76 7.41 -34.56
C THR A 3 6.15 7.74 -34.02
N GLY A 4 7.06 6.76 -34.02
CA GLY A 4 8.43 6.89 -33.52
C GLY A 4 8.67 6.31 -32.11
N LYS A 5 9.92 6.39 -31.61
CA LYS A 5 10.32 5.87 -30.29
C LYS A 5 9.58 6.64 -29.17
N PRO A 6 8.90 5.94 -28.24
CA PRO A 6 8.24 6.60 -27.12
C PRO A 6 9.22 7.27 -26.16
N ASN A 7 8.78 8.34 -25.49
CA ASN A 7 9.58 9.01 -24.45
C ASN A 7 9.66 8.14 -23.18
N PHE A 8 8.56 7.47 -22.84
CA PHE A 8 8.50 6.46 -21.80
C PHE A 8 7.32 5.51 -22.05
N ILE A 9 7.38 4.33 -21.42
CA ILE A 9 6.27 3.39 -21.32
C ILE A 9 5.52 3.69 -20.02
N LEU A 10 4.20 3.87 -20.09
CA LEU A 10 3.33 4.02 -18.94
C LEU A 10 2.50 2.77 -18.76
N TYR A 11 2.87 1.93 -17.80
CA TYR A 11 2.04 0.82 -17.37
C TYR A 11 1.00 1.30 -16.36
N ALA A 12 -0.26 0.92 -16.59
CA ALA A 12 -1.38 1.29 -15.73
C ALA A 12 -2.27 0.08 -15.45
N GLN A 13 -2.27 -0.40 -14.21
CA GLN A 13 -2.96 -1.63 -13.83
C GLN A 13 -4.15 -1.35 -12.89
N HIS A 14 -5.32 -1.85 -13.28
CA HIS A 14 -6.54 -1.74 -12.50
C HIS A 14 -6.58 -2.77 -11.36
N GLY A 15 -7.43 -2.49 -10.38
CA GLY A 15 -7.68 -3.36 -9.24
C GLY A 15 -8.70 -4.46 -9.50
N TRP A 16 -9.17 -5.05 -8.41
CA TRP A 16 -10.17 -6.09 -8.38
C TRP A 16 -11.53 -5.62 -8.94
N ALA A 17 -12.25 -6.53 -9.61
CA ALA A 17 -13.59 -6.30 -10.15
C ALA A 17 -13.68 -5.08 -11.08
N ASP A 18 -12.68 -4.90 -11.95
CA ASP A 18 -12.58 -3.81 -12.93
C ASP A 18 -12.13 -4.32 -14.32
N THR A 19 -12.18 -3.46 -15.33
CA THR A 19 -11.96 -3.77 -16.76
C THR A 19 -10.88 -2.88 -17.41
N GLY A 20 -10.09 -2.16 -16.61
CA GLY A 20 -8.97 -1.34 -17.10
C GLY A 20 -9.35 0.02 -17.70
N LYS A 21 -10.59 0.25 -18.11
CA LYS A 21 -11.02 1.52 -18.74
C LYS A 21 -10.79 2.73 -17.84
N ALA A 22 -11.09 2.60 -16.56
CA ALA A 22 -10.98 3.70 -15.61
C ALA A 22 -9.51 4.07 -15.34
N ILE A 23 -8.65 3.08 -15.07
CA ILE A 23 -7.21 3.34 -14.90
C ILE A 23 -6.55 3.83 -16.19
N ALA A 24 -7.01 3.37 -17.36
CA ALA A 24 -6.58 3.89 -18.64
C ALA A 24 -6.95 5.38 -18.80
N SER A 25 -8.10 5.82 -18.27
CA SER A 25 -8.46 7.26 -18.25
C SER A 25 -7.46 8.08 -17.43
N LEU A 26 -7.03 7.58 -16.27
CA LEU A 26 -5.96 8.20 -15.50
C LEU A 26 -4.64 8.25 -16.28
N ALA A 27 -4.23 7.13 -16.89
CA ALA A 27 -3.01 7.05 -17.70
C ALA A 27 -3.03 8.03 -18.88
N ASN A 28 -4.17 8.17 -19.57
CA ASN A 28 -4.33 9.14 -20.67
C ASN A 28 -4.18 10.59 -20.19
N ARG A 29 -4.62 10.94 -18.97
CA ARG A 29 -4.43 12.29 -18.39
C ARG A 29 -2.98 12.61 -18.08
N LEU A 30 -2.15 11.58 -17.92
CA LEU A 30 -0.73 11.64 -17.55
C LEU A 30 0.19 11.54 -18.76
N ALA A 31 -0.30 10.98 -19.87
CA ALA A 31 0.47 10.78 -21.07
C ALA A 31 0.81 12.08 -21.80
N THR A 32 2.03 12.10 -22.34
CA THR A 32 2.46 13.02 -23.41
C THR A 32 2.15 12.41 -24.78
N PRO A 33 2.19 13.18 -25.89
CA PRO A 33 1.97 12.66 -27.24
C PRO A 33 2.87 11.48 -27.65
N LYS A 34 4.03 11.30 -27.00
CA LYS A 34 4.99 10.20 -27.23
C LYS A 34 4.99 9.14 -26.13
N THR A 35 3.95 9.06 -25.32
CA THR A 35 3.84 8.02 -24.28
C THR A 35 3.26 6.75 -24.87
N LEU A 36 3.89 5.60 -24.60
CA LEU A 36 3.27 4.31 -24.86
C LEU A 36 2.49 3.87 -23.62
N ILE A 37 1.16 3.99 -23.65
CA ILE A 37 0.30 3.51 -22.57
C ILE A 37 0.04 2.00 -22.74
N ILE A 38 0.27 1.24 -21.68
CA ILE A 38 -0.05 -0.18 -21.56
C ILE A 38 -1.00 -0.36 -20.36
N ALA A 39 -2.28 -0.54 -20.63
CA ALA A 39 -3.32 -0.67 -19.61
C ALA A 39 -4.21 -1.90 -19.88
N PRO A 40 -3.68 -3.13 -19.67
CA PRO A 40 -4.42 -4.33 -20.00
C PRO A 40 -5.62 -4.50 -19.08
N SER A 41 -6.69 -5.10 -19.63
CA SER A 41 -7.80 -5.60 -18.84
C SER A 41 -7.49 -7.04 -18.44
N LEU A 42 -7.51 -7.31 -17.14
CA LEU A 42 -7.35 -8.66 -16.60
C LEU A 42 -8.69 -9.43 -16.51
N GLY A 43 -9.79 -8.76 -16.89
CA GLY A 43 -11.14 -9.32 -16.86
C GLY A 43 -11.76 -9.27 -15.48
N PHE A 44 -13.05 -8.92 -15.42
CA PHE A 44 -13.77 -8.76 -14.16
C PHE A 44 -13.77 -10.05 -13.33
N VAL A 45 -14.18 -11.18 -13.92
CA VAL A 45 -14.36 -12.47 -13.22
C VAL A 45 -13.04 -13.08 -12.77
N ASN A 46 -11.99 -13.02 -13.61
CA ASN A 46 -10.69 -13.61 -13.29
C ASN A 46 -10.08 -13.01 -12.02
N THR A 47 -10.36 -11.73 -11.77
CA THR A 47 -9.87 -11.04 -10.58
C THR A 47 -10.44 -11.57 -9.27
N TRP A 48 -11.46 -12.44 -9.30
CA TRP A 48 -12.04 -13.07 -8.10
C TRP A 48 -11.34 -14.38 -7.69
N LEU A 49 -10.49 -14.95 -8.55
CA LEU A 49 -9.95 -16.30 -8.36
C LEU A 49 -8.68 -16.30 -7.50
N ARG A 50 -7.55 -15.90 -8.08
CA ARG A 50 -6.23 -15.86 -7.44
C ARG A 50 -5.42 -14.74 -8.05
N ILE A 51 -4.50 -14.15 -7.29
CA ILE A 51 -3.68 -13.04 -7.82
C ILE A 51 -2.58 -13.54 -8.76
N GLU A 52 -2.10 -14.78 -8.58
CA GLU A 52 -0.94 -15.31 -9.30
C GLU A 52 -1.10 -15.32 -10.84
N PRO A 53 -2.19 -15.85 -11.43
CA PRO A 53 -2.36 -15.81 -12.89
C PRO A 53 -2.50 -14.39 -13.44
N LEU A 54 -2.94 -13.45 -12.61
CA LEU A 54 -3.05 -12.03 -12.96
C LEU A 54 -1.65 -11.38 -13.01
N ILE A 55 -0.76 -11.78 -12.11
CA ILE A 55 0.65 -11.39 -12.10
C ILE A 55 1.33 -11.90 -13.37
N GLU A 56 1.21 -13.20 -13.67
CA GLU A 56 1.79 -13.81 -14.88
C GLU A 56 1.29 -13.12 -16.17
N ALA A 57 0.01 -12.74 -16.22
CA ALA A 57 -0.55 -12.04 -17.38
C ALA A 57 0.07 -10.64 -17.58
N VAL A 58 0.23 -9.86 -16.51
CA VAL A 58 0.86 -8.54 -16.57
C VAL A 58 2.36 -8.67 -16.87
N GLU A 59 3.04 -9.62 -16.22
CA GLU A 59 4.45 -9.94 -16.42
C GLU A 59 4.75 -10.26 -17.88
N LYS A 60 3.96 -11.14 -18.50
CA LYS A 60 4.10 -11.47 -19.93
C LYS A 60 4.00 -10.25 -20.83
N ILE A 61 3.01 -9.38 -20.59
CA ILE A 61 2.83 -8.15 -21.37
C ILE A 61 4.03 -7.20 -21.18
N ALA A 62 4.54 -7.09 -19.96
CA ALA A 62 5.71 -6.27 -19.65
C ALA A 62 6.97 -6.82 -20.33
N ILE A 63 7.21 -8.14 -20.31
CA ILE A 63 8.33 -8.78 -21.02
C ILE A 63 8.27 -8.48 -22.52
N GLU A 64 7.12 -8.70 -23.16
CA GLU A 64 6.94 -8.47 -24.60
C GLU A 64 7.15 -7.00 -24.97
N THR A 65 6.63 -6.08 -24.15
CA THR A 65 6.74 -4.64 -24.37
C THR A 65 8.18 -4.16 -24.15
N ASN A 66 8.82 -4.58 -23.05
CA ASN A 66 10.19 -4.19 -22.71
C ASN A 66 11.19 -4.72 -23.75
N SER A 67 10.96 -5.91 -24.31
CA SER A 67 11.79 -6.47 -25.39
C SER A 67 11.68 -5.67 -26.68
N ARG A 68 10.49 -5.11 -26.98
CA ARG A 68 10.28 -4.23 -28.14
C ARG A 68 10.92 -2.85 -27.95
N TYR A 69 11.06 -2.41 -26.71
CA TYR A 69 11.54 -1.07 -26.35
C TYR A 69 12.61 -1.14 -25.23
N PRO A 70 13.80 -1.73 -25.51
CA PRO A 70 14.78 -2.08 -24.47
C PRO A 70 15.39 -0.87 -23.75
N ASP A 71 15.49 0.29 -24.42
CA ASP A 71 16.09 1.50 -23.82
C ASP A 71 15.05 2.57 -23.47
N THR A 72 13.77 2.21 -23.43
CA THR A 72 12.72 3.18 -23.10
C THR A 72 12.48 3.19 -21.59
N PRO A 73 12.50 4.36 -20.94
CA PRO A 73 12.18 4.49 -19.52
C PRO A 73 10.76 4.01 -19.19
N ILE A 74 10.56 3.54 -17.96
CA ILE A 74 9.32 2.91 -17.51
C ILE A 74 8.71 3.74 -16.37
N ARG A 75 7.42 4.00 -16.43
CA ARG A 75 6.61 4.50 -15.32
C ARG A 75 5.44 3.57 -15.08
N ILE A 76 5.14 3.32 -13.80
CA ILE A 76 4.14 2.33 -13.40
C ILE A 76 3.11 3.00 -12.47
N ILE A 77 1.84 2.73 -12.72
CA ILE A 77 0.72 3.12 -11.86
C ILE A 77 -0.12 1.88 -11.60
N GLY A 78 -0.29 1.53 -10.33
CA GLY A 78 -1.19 0.47 -9.89
C GLY A 78 -2.28 1.02 -8.99
N HIS A 79 -3.54 0.68 -9.25
CA HIS A 79 -4.65 0.95 -8.35
C HIS A 79 -5.05 -0.30 -7.58
N SER A 80 -5.22 -0.20 -6.26
CA SER A 80 -5.69 -1.30 -5.42
C SER A 80 -4.84 -2.55 -5.63
N MET A 81 -5.45 -3.70 -5.92
CA MET A 81 -4.79 -4.95 -6.30
C MET A 81 -3.76 -4.78 -7.44
N GLY A 82 -4.00 -3.86 -8.39
CA GLY A 82 -3.09 -3.61 -9.50
C GLY A 82 -1.72 -3.09 -9.06
N GLY A 83 -1.64 -2.40 -7.91
CA GLY A 83 -0.36 -2.05 -7.30
C GLY A 83 0.35 -3.26 -6.70
N LEU A 84 -0.38 -4.18 -6.07
CA LEU A 84 0.20 -5.42 -5.55
C LEU A 84 0.76 -6.30 -6.67
N ILE A 85 0.05 -6.37 -7.80
CA ILE A 85 0.54 -7.06 -9.00
C ILE A 85 1.90 -6.50 -9.44
N TRP A 86 2.02 -5.17 -9.55
CA TRP A 86 3.29 -4.55 -9.96
C TRP A 86 4.43 -4.70 -8.96
N LEU A 87 4.12 -4.75 -7.65
CA LEU A 87 5.12 -5.08 -6.64
C LEU A 87 5.71 -6.48 -6.88
N GLU A 88 4.86 -7.46 -7.17
CA GLU A 88 5.30 -8.84 -7.44
C GLU A 88 6.07 -8.96 -8.76
N VAL A 89 5.61 -8.28 -9.82
CA VAL A 89 6.30 -8.24 -11.12
C VAL A 89 7.70 -7.62 -10.96
N LEU A 90 7.81 -6.47 -10.30
CA LEU A 90 9.10 -5.82 -10.08
C LEU A 90 10.01 -6.66 -9.18
N ASN A 91 9.46 -7.37 -8.18
CA ASN A 91 10.24 -8.25 -7.33
C ASN A 91 10.83 -9.46 -8.09
N ARG A 92 10.13 -9.95 -9.11
CA ARG A 92 10.62 -11.02 -10.01
C ARG A 92 11.66 -10.53 -11.02
N HIS A 93 11.64 -9.23 -11.32
CA HIS A 93 12.46 -8.61 -12.35
C HIS A 93 13.31 -7.42 -11.83
N PRO A 94 14.25 -7.66 -10.88
CA PRO A 94 15.14 -6.62 -10.39
C PRO A 94 16.02 -6.01 -11.50
N GLU A 95 16.26 -6.73 -12.59
CA GLU A 95 17.00 -6.24 -13.76
C GLU A 95 16.29 -5.09 -14.49
N TRP A 96 14.99 -4.86 -14.24
CA TRP A 96 14.26 -3.73 -14.81
C TRP A 96 14.38 -2.45 -13.98
N TRP A 97 14.79 -2.53 -12.71
CA TRP A 97 14.65 -1.43 -11.77
C TRP A 97 15.37 -0.16 -12.21
N SER A 98 16.56 -0.29 -12.80
CA SER A 98 17.34 0.84 -13.34
C SER A 98 16.64 1.61 -14.46
N ARG A 99 15.62 1.02 -15.10
CA ARG A 99 14.80 1.65 -16.13
C ARG A 99 13.49 2.21 -15.60
N VAL A 100 13.09 1.86 -14.37
CA VAL A 100 11.84 2.32 -13.78
C VAL A 100 12.07 3.68 -13.14
N GLU A 101 11.59 4.73 -13.80
CA GLU A 101 11.69 6.11 -13.31
C GLU A 101 10.74 6.36 -12.13
N SER A 102 9.62 5.62 -12.05
CA SER A 102 8.67 5.79 -10.96
C SER A 102 7.68 4.64 -10.82
N LEU A 103 7.34 4.34 -9.56
CA LEU A 103 6.22 3.50 -9.16
C LEU A 103 5.19 4.33 -8.38
N VAL A 104 3.94 4.33 -8.83
CA VAL A 104 2.82 4.98 -8.14
C VAL A 104 1.81 3.93 -7.70
N LEU A 105 1.51 3.91 -6.40
CA LEU A 105 0.54 3.01 -5.78
C LEU A 105 -0.66 3.82 -5.29
N VAL A 106 -1.80 3.64 -5.94
CA VAL A 106 -3.05 4.36 -5.63
C VAL A 106 -3.98 3.42 -4.87
N ALA A 107 -4.24 3.72 -3.60
CA ALA A 107 -5.11 2.91 -2.75
C ALA A 107 -4.75 1.40 -2.71
N SER A 108 -3.46 1.08 -2.83
CA SER A 108 -2.99 -0.30 -2.83
C SER A 108 -2.80 -0.82 -1.40
N PRO A 109 -3.43 -1.93 -1.00
CA PRO A 109 -3.28 -2.49 0.35
C PRO A 109 -1.97 -3.28 0.49
N VAL A 110 -0.85 -2.57 0.47
CA VAL A 110 0.51 -3.15 0.54
C VAL A 110 0.72 -3.92 1.85
N GLY A 111 0.19 -3.44 2.96
CA GLY A 111 0.18 -4.11 4.26
C GLY A 111 -0.70 -5.34 4.34
N GLY A 112 -1.45 -5.64 3.29
CA GLY A 112 -2.60 -6.52 3.35
C GLY A 112 -3.85 -5.76 3.80
N ALA A 113 -5.01 -6.19 3.34
CA ALA A 113 -6.29 -5.73 3.86
C ALA A 113 -7.15 -6.93 4.25
N ASP A 114 -7.80 -6.84 5.41
CA ASP A 114 -8.86 -7.78 5.77
C ASP A 114 -10.13 -7.43 4.98
N LEU A 115 -10.12 -7.81 3.70
CA LEU A 115 -11.30 -7.80 2.84
C LEU A 115 -12.22 -8.99 3.13
N ALA A 116 -11.85 -9.88 4.06
CA ALA A 116 -12.66 -11.05 4.41
C ALA A 116 -14.02 -10.64 4.96
N ARG A 117 -14.12 -9.51 5.68
CA ARG A 117 -15.42 -9.00 6.15
C ARG A 117 -16.41 -8.58 5.06
N MET A 118 -15.95 -8.24 3.85
CA MET A 118 -16.89 -7.93 2.77
C MET A 118 -17.46 -9.21 2.11
N PHE A 119 -16.76 -10.36 2.17
CA PHE A 119 -17.11 -11.51 1.29
C PHE A 119 -16.89 -12.92 1.85
N ASP A 120 -16.23 -13.07 2.99
CA ASP A 120 -16.03 -14.36 3.66
C ASP A 120 -16.32 -14.22 5.17
N PRO A 121 -17.62 -14.26 5.57
CA PRO A 121 -18.03 -14.17 6.97
C PRO A 121 -17.43 -15.26 7.86
N LEU A 122 -16.85 -16.31 7.28
CA LEU A 122 -16.27 -17.47 7.97
C LEU A 122 -14.73 -17.43 7.99
N SER A 123 -14.07 -16.43 7.38
CA SER A 123 -12.60 -16.26 7.39
C SER A 123 -11.83 -17.49 6.91
N LEU A 124 -12.35 -18.21 5.91
CA LEU A 124 -11.72 -19.40 5.32
C LEU A 124 -10.57 -19.04 4.36
N GLY A 125 -10.44 -17.77 3.94
CA GLY A 125 -9.27 -17.28 3.20
C GLY A 125 -9.15 -17.86 1.78
N VAL A 126 -10.26 -18.33 1.21
CA VAL A 126 -10.28 -18.98 -0.10
C VAL A 126 -10.42 -17.93 -1.21
N GLY A 127 -9.54 -18.01 -2.21
CA GLY A 127 -9.58 -17.15 -3.40
C GLY A 127 -8.77 -15.86 -3.28
N ILE A 128 -9.17 -14.79 -3.98
CA ILE A 128 -8.41 -13.54 -4.05
C ILE A 128 -8.25 -12.85 -2.69
N ALA A 129 -9.22 -13.00 -1.78
CA ALA A 129 -9.19 -12.34 -0.47
C ALA A 129 -7.97 -12.75 0.37
N GLY A 130 -7.60 -14.04 0.37
CA GLY A 130 -6.40 -14.51 1.05
C GLY A 130 -5.12 -13.94 0.45
N ASP A 131 -5.07 -13.76 -0.88
CA ASP A 131 -3.92 -13.15 -1.56
C ASP A 131 -3.83 -11.64 -1.29
N LEU A 132 -4.95 -10.94 -1.14
CA LEU A 132 -5.02 -9.51 -0.79
C LEU A 132 -4.72 -9.25 0.70
N GLY A 133 -4.88 -10.25 1.56
CA GLY A 133 -4.49 -10.19 2.97
C GLY A 133 -2.98 -10.34 3.21
N LYS A 134 -2.19 -10.76 2.21
CA LYS A 134 -0.74 -10.92 2.36
C LYS A 134 -0.04 -9.57 2.46
N ASN A 135 0.76 -9.41 3.50
CA ASN A 135 1.64 -8.26 3.69
C ASN A 135 2.81 -8.29 2.69
N ARG A 136 2.94 -7.22 1.91
CA ARG A 136 3.96 -6.98 0.87
C ARG A 136 4.85 -5.78 1.17
N ARG A 137 4.83 -5.24 2.40
CA ARG A 137 5.64 -4.08 2.77
C ARG A 137 7.13 -4.30 2.60
N GLY A 138 7.62 -5.51 2.87
CA GLY A 138 9.03 -5.85 2.66
C GLY A 138 9.45 -5.70 1.19
N ILE A 139 8.64 -6.23 0.27
CA ILE A 139 8.85 -6.10 -1.18
C ILE A 139 8.78 -4.62 -1.59
N ALA A 140 7.73 -3.91 -1.15
CA ALA A 140 7.52 -2.52 -1.51
C ALA A 140 8.64 -1.59 -0.99
N ALA A 141 9.09 -1.79 0.25
CA ALA A 141 10.17 -1.02 0.85
C ALA A 141 11.52 -1.31 0.19
N ALA A 142 11.76 -2.54 -0.29
CA ALA A 142 12.97 -2.88 -1.04
C ALA A 142 12.96 -2.20 -2.42
N ILE A 143 11.85 -2.28 -3.15
CA ILE A 143 11.66 -1.57 -4.41
C ILE A 143 11.84 -0.06 -4.22
N ALA A 144 11.23 0.51 -3.19
CA ALA A 144 11.23 1.96 -2.97
C ALA A 144 12.57 2.53 -2.52
N LYS A 145 13.55 1.69 -2.13
CA LYS A 145 14.94 2.14 -1.93
C LYS A 145 15.62 2.51 -3.24
N GLU A 146 15.27 1.81 -4.33
CA GLU A 146 15.94 1.94 -5.63
C GLU A 146 15.07 2.72 -6.62
N ILE A 147 13.75 2.58 -6.50
CA ILE A 147 12.77 3.17 -7.40
C ILE A 147 12.00 4.27 -6.66
N PRO A 148 12.05 5.51 -7.16
CA PRO A 148 11.06 6.55 -6.88
C PRO A 148 9.63 6.05 -6.67
N THR A 149 9.14 6.04 -5.43
CA THR A 149 7.82 5.49 -5.13
C THR A 149 6.89 6.50 -4.48
N LEU A 150 5.67 6.62 -4.99
CA LEU A 150 4.59 7.44 -4.45
C LEU A 150 3.41 6.56 -4.02
N ILE A 151 2.94 6.79 -2.80
CA ILE A 151 1.72 6.23 -2.24
C ILE A 151 0.65 7.33 -2.22
N ILE A 152 -0.51 7.04 -2.82
CA ILE A 152 -1.68 7.92 -2.75
C ILE A 152 -2.81 7.17 -2.06
N ALA A 153 -3.19 7.61 -0.87
CA ALA A 153 -4.33 7.09 -0.12
C ALA A 153 -5.53 8.04 -0.20
N GLY A 154 -6.74 7.50 -0.23
CA GLY A 154 -7.97 8.26 -0.07
C GLY A 154 -8.42 8.23 1.39
N ASP A 155 -9.11 9.28 1.82
CA ASP A 155 -9.71 9.36 3.15
C ASP A 155 -11.18 9.75 3.06
N PHE A 156 -12.04 8.78 2.77
CA PHE A 156 -13.48 8.97 2.63
C PHE A 156 -14.22 9.03 3.98
N ASP A 157 -13.81 8.22 4.94
CA ASP A 157 -14.51 8.04 6.22
C ASP A 157 -13.67 8.36 7.47
N ASN A 158 -12.61 9.18 7.29
CA ASN A 158 -11.68 9.56 8.34
C ASN A 158 -10.94 8.33 8.89
N GLY A 159 -10.23 7.60 8.02
CA GLY A 159 -9.46 6.41 8.36
C GLY A 159 -9.29 5.41 7.21
N SER A 160 -10.13 5.49 6.18
CA SER A 160 -10.05 4.66 4.98
C SER A 160 -10.65 5.38 3.77
N ASP A 161 -10.45 4.82 2.58
CA ASP A 161 -11.18 5.23 1.37
C ASP A 161 -12.56 4.54 1.23
N GLY A 162 -13.08 3.96 2.32
CA GLY A 162 -14.28 3.13 2.35
C GLY A 162 -14.05 1.66 1.99
N THR A 163 -12.82 1.27 1.64
CA THR A 163 -12.46 -0.14 1.37
C THR A 163 -11.11 -0.49 1.99
N ILE A 164 -10.10 0.35 1.79
CA ILE A 164 -8.72 0.15 2.20
C ILE A 164 -8.38 1.12 3.34
N PRO A 165 -8.04 0.63 4.54
CA PRO A 165 -7.53 1.47 5.61
C PRO A 165 -6.28 2.23 5.17
N ILE A 166 -6.14 3.49 5.60
CA ILE A 166 -4.98 4.31 5.22
C ILE A 166 -3.67 3.63 5.63
N GLY A 167 -3.63 3.00 6.81
CA GLY A 167 -2.46 2.30 7.33
C GLY A 167 -1.93 1.23 6.38
N SER A 168 -2.82 0.43 5.78
CA SER A 168 -2.43 -0.68 4.90
C SER A 168 -1.80 -0.21 3.59
N THR A 169 -1.92 1.07 3.22
CA THR A 169 -1.23 1.62 2.05
C THR A 169 0.22 2.00 2.32
N LYS A 170 0.57 2.26 3.60
CA LYS A 170 1.84 2.85 4.00
C LYS A 170 2.95 1.81 4.11
N PHE A 171 4.15 2.21 3.67
CA PHE A 171 5.42 1.51 3.85
C PHE A 171 6.58 2.51 3.72
N ARG A 172 7.78 2.08 4.10
CA ARG A 172 8.99 2.91 4.14
C ARG A 172 9.53 3.25 2.74
N ASN A 173 10.37 4.27 2.66
CA ASN A 173 11.11 4.69 1.45
C ASN A 173 10.22 5.20 0.30
N ALA A 174 8.96 5.55 0.58
CA ALA A 174 8.05 6.13 -0.40
C ALA A 174 7.50 7.47 0.07
N GLN A 175 7.19 8.34 -0.88
CA GLN A 175 6.42 9.56 -0.62
C GLN A 175 4.97 9.19 -0.36
N PHE A 176 4.33 9.85 0.59
CA PHE A 176 2.95 9.58 0.96
C PHE A 176 2.08 10.83 0.82
N VAL A 177 0.97 10.70 0.09
CA VAL A 177 -0.05 11.74 -0.06
C VAL A 177 -1.40 11.16 0.35
N LEU A 178 -2.10 11.89 1.22
CA LEU A 178 -3.46 11.59 1.62
C LEU A 178 -4.43 12.58 0.95
N LEU A 179 -5.42 12.05 0.23
CA LEU A 179 -6.45 12.85 -0.44
C LEU A 179 -7.76 12.80 0.35
N PRO A 180 -8.18 13.92 0.97
CA PRO A 180 -9.37 13.95 1.81
C PRO A 180 -10.65 13.79 0.99
N ARG A 181 -11.62 13.07 1.55
CA ARG A 181 -12.97 12.81 1.02
C ARG A 181 -12.99 12.02 -0.29
N LEU A 182 -11.94 11.25 -0.57
CA LEU A 182 -11.83 10.48 -1.81
C LEU A 182 -12.08 8.99 -1.55
N ALA A 183 -13.15 8.45 -2.16
CA ALA A 183 -13.53 7.05 -2.04
C ALA A 183 -12.73 6.12 -2.97
N HIS A 184 -12.55 4.86 -2.58
CA HIS A 184 -11.68 3.87 -3.23
C HIS A 184 -11.87 3.80 -4.75
N ALA A 185 -13.13 3.72 -5.17
CA ALA A 185 -13.47 3.47 -6.57
C ALA A 185 -13.15 4.66 -7.49
N ILE A 186 -13.26 5.89 -7.01
CA ILE A 186 -13.06 7.08 -7.87
C ILE A 186 -11.58 7.39 -8.09
N MET A 187 -10.70 6.95 -7.18
CA MET A 187 -9.27 7.28 -7.22
C MET A 187 -8.57 6.86 -8.52
N ARG A 188 -8.99 5.74 -9.12
CA ARG A 188 -8.41 5.21 -10.37
C ARG A 188 -8.65 6.09 -11.60
N HIS A 189 -9.45 7.15 -11.50
CA HIS A 189 -9.72 8.08 -12.61
C HIS A 189 -9.93 9.54 -12.16
N HIS A 190 -9.60 9.88 -10.90
CA HIS A 190 -9.81 11.21 -10.36
C HIS A 190 -8.75 12.21 -10.84
N SER A 191 -9.14 13.46 -11.09
CA SER A 191 -8.21 14.50 -11.59
C SER A 191 -7.17 14.93 -10.56
N GLU A 192 -7.53 14.94 -9.28
CA GLU A 192 -6.60 15.27 -8.20
C GLU A 192 -5.49 14.21 -8.08
N VAL A 193 -5.83 12.93 -8.25
CA VAL A 193 -4.83 11.84 -8.32
C VAL A 193 -3.86 12.08 -9.48
N ALA A 194 -4.38 12.47 -10.65
CA ALA A 194 -3.52 12.80 -11.80
C ALA A 194 -2.62 14.03 -11.53
N THR A 195 -3.10 14.99 -10.74
CA THR A 195 -2.34 16.20 -10.39
C THR A 195 -1.17 15.83 -9.47
N VAL A 196 -1.46 15.09 -8.39
CA VAL A 196 -0.43 14.60 -7.46
C VAL A 196 0.65 13.78 -8.17
N ILE A 197 0.26 12.91 -9.13
CA ILE A 197 1.24 12.13 -9.90
C ILE A 197 2.13 13.03 -10.77
N LYS A 198 1.57 14.06 -11.39
CA LYS A 198 2.35 15.03 -12.19
C LYS A 198 3.32 15.81 -11.32
N ASP A 199 2.88 16.26 -10.15
CA ASP A 199 3.71 16.99 -9.21
C ASP A 199 4.87 16.11 -8.72
N PHE A 200 4.59 14.84 -8.41
CA PHE A 200 5.61 13.86 -8.07
C PHE A 200 6.62 13.65 -9.21
N TRP A 201 6.16 13.52 -10.45
CA TRP A 201 7.06 13.38 -11.61
C TRP A 201 7.86 14.64 -11.95
N ALA A 202 7.39 15.81 -11.53
CA ALA A 202 8.09 17.09 -11.72
C ALA A 202 9.06 17.41 -10.57
N SER A 203 8.94 16.74 -9.43
CA SER A 203 9.79 16.97 -8.25
C SER A 203 11.21 16.46 -8.47
N GLU A 204 12.22 17.27 -8.18
CA GLU A 204 13.63 16.81 -8.12
C GLU A 204 13.94 15.99 -6.86
N LYS A 205 13.06 16.04 -5.85
CA LYS A 205 13.16 15.26 -4.62
C LYS A 205 12.51 13.92 -4.85
N ILE A 206 13.27 12.89 -5.19
CA ILE A 206 12.66 11.57 -5.44
C ILE A 206 13.24 10.46 -4.55
N LEU A 207 14.50 10.54 -4.12
CA LEU A 207 15.10 9.56 -3.20
C LEU A 207 15.89 10.17 -2.03
N THR A 208 16.49 11.34 -2.21
CA THR A 208 17.45 11.93 -1.24
C THR A 208 16.80 12.63 -0.03
N SER A 209 15.47 12.72 0.02
CA SER A 209 14.75 13.48 1.05
C SER A 209 13.91 12.62 1.99
N ILE A 210 14.07 11.29 1.96
CA ILE A 210 13.33 10.40 2.86
C ILE A 210 14.11 10.30 4.18
N PRO A 211 13.56 10.77 5.32
CA PRO A 211 14.27 10.72 6.58
C PRO A 211 14.53 9.29 7.05
N ASP A 212 15.62 9.12 7.79
CA ASP A 212 15.86 7.92 8.57
C ASP A 212 14.69 7.66 9.55
N PRO A 213 14.39 6.39 9.87
CA PRO A 213 13.26 6.05 10.73
C PRO A 213 13.46 6.64 12.12
N ASP A 214 12.43 7.32 12.61
CA ASP A 214 12.39 7.70 14.01
C ASP A 214 11.92 6.52 14.89
N ILE A 215 11.92 6.71 16.20
CA ILE A 215 11.49 5.69 17.16
C ILE A 215 10.02 5.26 16.97
N THR A 216 9.17 6.16 16.48
CA THR A 216 7.76 5.91 16.20
C THR A 216 7.61 5.00 14.98
N ASP A 217 8.40 5.26 13.93
CA ASP A 217 8.48 4.40 12.74
C ASP A 217 8.93 2.99 13.12
N LEU A 218 10.03 2.88 13.89
CA LEU A 218 10.54 1.59 14.35
C LEU A 218 9.52 0.82 15.20
N LEU A 219 8.76 1.54 16.02
CA LEU A 219 7.69 0.97 16.83
C LEU A 219 6.57 0.40 15.94
N ILE A 220 6.10 1.19 14.97
CA ILE A 220 5.04 0.77 14.05
C ILE A 220 5.51 -0.41 13.20
N ASP A 221 6.74 -0.38 12.68
CA ASP A 221 7.33 -1.47 11.92
C ASP A 221 7.36 -2.77 12.75
N ARG A 222 7.76 -2.70 14.03
CA ARG A 222 7.75 -3.86 14.93
C ARG A 222 6.35 -4.42 15.14
N LEU A 223 5.35 -3.58 15.31
CA LEU A 223 3.96 -4.03 15.43
C LEU A 223 3.49 -4.69 14.12
N GLN A 224 3.81 -4.12 12.96
CA GLN A 224 3.43 -4.65 11.65
C GLN A 224 4.11 -5.99 11.29
N LEU A 225 5.17 -6.36 11.99
CA LEU A 225 5.84 -7.67 11.85
C LEU A 225 5.17 -8.78 12.68
N ILE A 226 4.21 -8.46 13.54
CA ILE A 226 3.49 -9.47 14.32
C ILE A 226 2.69 -10.37 13.38
N SER A 227 2.88 -11.68 13.52
CA SER A 227 2.14 -12.66 12.71
C SER A 227 0.63 -12.47 12.86
N GLY A 228 -0.06 -12.32 11.74
CA GLY A 228 -1.52 -12.17 11.69
C GLY A 228 -2.04 -10.81 12.15
N ILE A 229 -1.18 -9.79 12.25
CA ILE A 229 -1.65 -8.42 12.41
C ILE A 229 -2.23 -7.88 11.11
N THR A 230 -3.35 -7.19 11.23
CA THR A 230 -4.02 -6.49 10.14
C THR A 230 -4.14 -5.02 10.50
N ASP A 231 -3.69 -4.15 9.61
CA ASP A 231 -3.93 -2.71 9.68
C ASP A 231 -5.44 -2.41 9.68
N ALA A 232 -5.86 -1.49 10.55
CA ALA A 232 -7.26 -1.17 10.77
C ALA A 232 -7.55 0.33 10.72
N HIS A 233 -8.84 0.62 10.59
CA HIS A 233 -9.37 1.95 10.78
C HIS A 233 -9.25 2.38 12.24
N HIS A 234 -8.87 3.63 12.48
CA HIS A 234 -8.70 4.18 13.84
C HIS A 234 -10.01 4.53 14.58
N ARG A 235 -11.18 4.11 14.09
CA ARG A 235 -12.50 4.57 14.61
C ARG A 235 -12.74 4.19 16.07
N ASP A 236 -12.13 3.09 16.50
CA ASP A 236 -12.24 2.60 17.86
C ASP A 236 -11.10 3.08 18.77
N PHE A 237 -10.22 3.97 18.29
CA PHE A 237 -9.12 4.52 19.08
C PHE A 237 -9.61 5.21 20.36
N THR A 238 -10.76 5.87 20.32
CA THR A 238 -11.37 6.53 21.49
C THR A 238 -11.78 5.55 22.61
N LYS A 239 -11.87 4.25 22.31
CA LYS A 239 -12.18 3.19 23.28
C LYS A 239 -10.91 2.55 23.86
N ALA A 240 -9.75 2.88 23.32
CA ALA A 240 -8.48 2.28 23.73
C ALA A 240 -7.98 2.86 25.05
N GLN A 241 -7.29 2.02 25.82
CA GLN A 241 -6.62 2.41 27.04
C GLN A 241 -5.12 2.42 26.81
N VAL A 242 -4.45 3.46 27.32
CA VAL A 242 -2.98 3.57 27.28
C VAL A 242 -2.38 2.42 28.08
N CYS A 243 -1.50 1.63 27.46
CA CYS A 243 -0.70 0.62 28.14
C CYS A 243 0.54 1.25 28.76
N PHE A 244 1.27 2.05 27.97
CA PHE A 244 2.42 2.81 28.40
C PHE A 244 2.72 3.94 27.40
N THR A 245 3.51 4.90 27.85
CA THR A 245 3.97 6.07 27.08
C THR A 245 5.49 6.09 27.09
N LEU A 246 6.08 6.28 25.92
CA LEU A 246 7.53 6.44 25.72
C LEU A 246 7.95 7.88 26.10
N ASP A 247 9.25 8.08 26.32
CA ASP A 247 9.81 9.39 26.74
C ASP A 247 9.53 10.53 25.73
N ASN A 248 9.37 10.19 24.44
CA ASN A 248 8.99 11.16 23.40
C ASN A 248 7.48 11.48 23.38
N GLY A 249 6.71 10.95 24.34
CA GLY A 249 5.26 11.13 24.48
C GLY A 249 4.40 10.25 23.56
N VAL A 250 5.01 9.41 22.72
CA VAL A 250 4.27 8.40 21.95
C VAL A 250 3.71 7.34 22.89
N SER A 251 2.44 6.95 22.70
CA SER A 251 1.80 5.96 23.56
C SER A 251 1.35 4.74 22.77
N ILE A 252 1.48 3.56 23.38
CA ILE A 252 0.78 2.35 22.91
C ILE A 252 -0.52 2.23 23.67
N CYS A 253 -1.61 2.08 22.93
CA CYS A 253 -2.93 1.86 23.49
C CYS A 253 -3.48 0.52 23.01
N THR A 254 -4.22 -0.18 23.86
CA THR A 254 -4.93 -1.40 23.46
C THR A 254 -6.41 -1.28 23.72
N TRP A 255 -7.19 -2.01 22.92
CA TRP A 255 -8.61 -2.17 23.11
C TRP A 255 -9.00 -3.60 22.78
N LYS A 256 -10.02 -4.11 23.46
CA LYS A 256 -10.64 -5.39 23.11
C LYS A 256 -12.08 -5.12 22.73
N ASN A 257 -12.46 -5.52 21.52
CA ASN A 257 -13.83 -5.31 21.06
C ASN A 257 -14.81 -6.30 21.71
N SER A 258 -16.11 -6.15 21.42
CA SER A 258 -17.16 -7.00 21.99
C SER A 258 -17.05 -8.48 21.59
N LEU A 259 -16.31 -8.81 20.53
CA LEU A 259 -16.01 -10.17 20.12
C LEU A 259 -14.69 -10.69 20.72
N GLY A 260 -14.06 -9.92 21.60
CA GLY A 260 -12.80 -10.32 22.26
C GLY A 260 -11.56 -10.22 21.38
N ILE A 261 -11.64 -9.58 20.21
CA ILE A 261 -10.50 -9.37 19.30
C ILE A 261 -9.60 -8.27 19.90
N ASP A 262 -8.30 -8.52 19.96
CA ASP A 262 -7.32 -7.59 20.50
C ASP A 262 -6.90 -6.58 19.42
N HIS A 263 -7.05 -5.29 19.74
CA HIS A 263 -6.62 -4.15 18.95
C HIS A 263 -5.46 -3.43 19.61
N VAL A 264 -4.56 -2.88 18.80
CA VAL A 264 -3.43 -2.05 19.21
C VAL A 264 -3.42 -0.76 18.41
N PHE A 265 -3.06 0.33 19.09
CA PHE A 265 -2.93 1.66 18.51
C PHE A 265 -1.61 2.28 18.96
N VAL A 266 -1.05 3.13 18.11
CA VAL A 266 0.05 4.04 18.47
C VAL A 266 -0.47 5.45 18.36
N SER A 267 -0.29 6.27 19.38
CA SER A 267 -0.72 7.66 19.39
C SER A 267 0.44 8.64 19.62
N CYS A 268 0.37 9.81 18.99
CA CYS A 268 1.31 10.90 19.23
C CYS A 268 0.99 11.67 20.52
N PRO A 269 1.91 12.53 21.01
CA PRO A 269 1.68 13.38 22.19
C PRO A 269 0.46 14.30 22.06
N GLU A 270 0.10 14.69 20.84
CA GLU A 270 -1.08 15.51 20.54
C GLU A 270 -2.40 14.72 20.60
N GLY A 271 -2.35 13.44 20.97
CA GLY A 271 -3.53 12.57 21.12
C GLY A 271 -4.11 12.07 19.79
N LYS A 272 -3.35 12.13 18.68
CA LYS A 272 -3.79 11.58 17.39
C LYS A 272 -3.31 10.15 17.21
N CYS A 273 -4.13 9.32 16.57
CA CYS A 273 -3.77 7.95 16.20
C CYS A 273 -2.81 7.97 15.00
N LEU A 274 -1.61 7.42 15.18
CA LEU A 274 -0.59 7.26 14.13
C LEU A 274 -0.67 5.89 13.44
N TYR A 275 -1.01 4.85 14.21
CA TYR A 275 -1.18 3.48 13.71
C TYR A 275 -2.33 2.79 14.44
N SER A 276 -3.00 1.89 13.74
CA SER A 276 -4.10 1.06 14.25
C SER A 276 -4.01 -0.32 13.61
N GLY A 277 -4.05 -1.36 14.42
CA GLY A 277 -4.07 -2.75 13.95
C GLY A 277 -4.82 -3.66 14.90
N PHE A 278 -5.09 -4.88 14.45
CA PHE A 278 -5.69 -5.92 15.29
C PHE A 278 -5.13 -7.29 14.92
N VAL A 279 -5.28 -8.24 15.85
CA VAL A 279 -4.96 -9.65 15.63
C VAL A 279 -6.16 -10.51 15.95
N GLY A 280 -6.36 -11.59 15.18
CA GLY A 280 -7.31 -12.64 15.53
C GLY A 280 -6.90 -13.38 16.81
N TRP A 281 -7.83 -14.14 17.41
CA TRP A 281 -7.60 -14.83 18.70
C TRP A 281 -6.35 -15.72 18.71
N LEU A 282 -6.02 -16.35 17.57
CA LEU A 282 -4.82 -17.19 17.43
C LEU A 282 -3.50 -16.44 17.71
N HIS A 283 -3.48 -15.13 17.48
CA HIS A 283 -2.28 -14.30 17.57
C HIS A 283 -2.32 -13.30 18.73
N SER A 284 -3.37 -13.34 19.56
CA SER A 284 -3.56 -12.47 20.74
C SER A 284 -2.39 -12.52 21.73
N GLU A 285 -1.85 -13.69 22.00
CA GLU A 285 -0.73 -13.85 22.94
C GLU A 285 0.55 -13.21 22.40
N ASN A 286 0.86 -13.43 21.12
CA ASN A 286 2.02 -12.84 20.45
C ASN A 286 1.95 -11.30 20.46
N LEU A 287 0.77 -10.72 20.19
CA LEU A 287 0.58 -9.27 20.32
C LEU A 287 0.89 -8.78 21.74
N ARG A 288 0.36 -9.42 22.78
CA ARG A 288 0.59 -9.02 24.17
C ARG A 288 2.06 -9.14 24.57
N GLN A 289 2.72 -10.24 24.17
CA GLN A 289 4.14 -10.43 24.40
C GLN A 289 4.96 -9.32 23.73
N THR A 290 4.68 -9.03 22.45
CA THR A 290 5.39 -7.99 21.70
C THR A 290 5.23 -6.62 22.37
N ILE A 291 4.02 -6.27 22.82
CA ILE A 291 3.76 -5.01 23.55
C ILE A 291 4.57 -4.97 24.86
N GLN A 292 4.65 -6.07 25.61
CA GLN A 292 5.44 -6.13 26.84
C GLN A 292 6.95 -5.99 26.57
N GLU A 293 7.47 -6.63 25.53
CA GLU A 293 8.88 -6.50 25.15
C GLU A 293 9.22 -5.06 24.74
N ILE A 294 8.36 -4.41 23.95
CA ILE A 294 8.50 -2.99 23.62
C ILE A 294 8.49 -2.15 24.89
N ALA A 295 7.54 -2.39 25.79
CA ALA A 295 7.48 -1.65 27.06
C ALA A 295 8.80 -1.77 27.81
N GLN A 296 9.33 -2.99 27.98
CA GLN A 296 10.58 -3.21 28.71
C GLN A 296 11.78 -2.54 28.04
N GLU A 297 11.88 -2.60 26.71
CA GLU A 297 13.01 -2.02 25.99
C GLU A 297 13.04 -0.49 26.08
N PHE A 298 11.88 0.15 25.96
CA PHE A 298 11.77 1.60 25.91
C PHE A 298 11.55 2.26 27.28
N THR A 299 11.19 1.50 28.32
CA THR A 299 11.11 2.02 29.71
C THR A 299 12.34 1.70 30.57
N LYS A 300 13.15 0.69 30.22
CA LYS A 300 14.39 0.37 30.97
C LYS A 300 15.61 1.19 30.56
N LYS A 301 15.55 1.99 29.48
CA LYS A 301 16.68 2.85 29.05
C LYS A 301 16.90 4.09 29.93
N THR A 302 16.19 4.21 31.06
CA THR A 302 16.27 5.33 32.01
C THR A 302 16.90 4.95 33.36
N SER A 303 17.79 3.95 33.39
CA SER A 303 18.58 3.57 34.59
C SER A 303 20.08 3.77 34.38
#